data_AF-A0A961MP75-F1
#
_entry.id   AF-A0A961MP75-F1
#
_cell.length_a   1.000
_cell.length_b   1.000
_cell.length_c   1.000
_cell.angle_alpha   90.00
_cell.angle_beta   90.00
_cell.angle_gamma   90.00
#
_symmetry.space_group_name_H-M   'P 1'
#
loop_
_entity.id
_entity.type
_entity.pdbx_description
1 polymer ?
#
loop_
_entity_poly.entity_id
_entity_poly.type
_entity_poly.pdbx_seq_one_letter_code
_entity_poly.pdbx_strand_id
1 'polypeptide(L)'
;MDRSRPLYAALWMLGAVASFSAMVVAGREIQLEMNTFELMLYRSVIGWLTVAAILARSRTGFAQVRTAHAGLHVKRNLFHFAGQNLWFYALATIPLAQLTALEFTNPIWVALLAPVLLSEKLTRPRIAAAALGFLGVLIVARPGSAPLGPGQAAALLAATGFAMNTIYTKQIMRFDSVLCVLFWMTLAQS
;
A
#
# COMPACT_ATOMS: atom_id res chain seq x y z
N MET A 1 -14.17 -11.02 24.63
CA MET A 1 -13.41 -9.77 24.84
C MET A 1 -12.02 -10.00 24.29
N ASP A 2 -11.74 -9.48 23.10
CA ASP A 2 -10.44 -9.58 22.45
C ASP A 2 -9.42 -8.79 23.30
N ARG A 3 -8.44 -9.48 23.89
CA ARG A 3 -7.36 -8.83 24.65
C ARG A 3 -6.52 -8.10 23.61
N SER A 4 -6.78 -6.81 23.41
CA SER A 4 -5.89 -5.94 22.65
C SER A 4 -4.47 -6.13 23.19
N ARG A 5 -3.57 -6.67 22.37
CA ARG A 5 -2.16 -6.92 22.68
C ARG A 5 -1.31 -5.79 22.08
N PRO A 6 -1.35 -4.56 22.64
CA PRO A 6 -0.72 -3.39 22.04
C PRO A 6 0.80 -3.57 21.87
N LEU A 7 1.46 -4.30 22.77
CA LEU A 7 2.88 -4.59 22.68
C LEU A 7 3.23 -5.43 21.43
N TYR A 8 2.43 -6.46 21.11
CA TYR A 8 2.65 -7.24 19.90
C TYR A 8 2.41 -6.40 18.65
N ALA A 9 1.37 -5.55 18.64
CA ALA A 9 1.13 -4.62 17.55
C ALA A 9 2.31 -3.63 17.38
N ALA A 10 2.83 -3.09 18.48
CA ALA A 10 3.99 -2.20 18.47
C ALA A 10 5.25 -2.89 17.93
N LEU A 11 5.52 -4.15 18.35
CA LEU A 11 6.62 -4.95 17.82
C LEU A 11 6.48 -5.21 16.32
N TRP A 12 5.27 -5.55 15.85
CA TRP A 12 5.00 -5.71 14.41
C TRP A 12 5.17 -4.40 13.64
N MET A 13 4.76 -3.26 14.19
CA MET A 13 4.96 -1.95 13.58
C MET A 13 6.45 -1.58 13.50
N LEU A 14 7.22 -1.80 14.57
CA LEU A 14 8.67 -1.58 14.58
C LEU A 14 9.38 -2.47 13.57
N GLY A 15 9.02 -3.75 13.51
CA GLY A 15 9.53 -4.68 12.51
C GLY A 15 9.23 -4.22 11.09
N ALA A 16 7.99 -3.78 10.82
CA ALA A 16 7.60 -3.24 9.52
C ALA A 16 8.42 -1.99 9.16
N VAL A 17 8.56 -1.03 10.07
CA VAL A 17 9.35 0.19 9.84
C VAL A 17 10.82 -0.16 9.55
N ALA A 18 11.41 -1.06 10.32
CA ALA A 18 12.78 -1.53 10.07
C ALA A 18 12.92 -2.19 8.69
N SER A 19 11.96 -3.05 8.31
CA SER A 19 11.94 -3.67 6.98
C SER A 19 11.78 -2.64 5.85
N PHE A 20 10.91 -1.65 5.99
CA PHE A 20 10.75 -0.59 5.00
C PHE A 20 12.02 0.26 4.85
N SER A 21 12.64 0.65 5.97
CA SER A 21 13.89 1.42 5.94
C SER A 21 15.02 0.61 5.30
N ALA A 22 15.18 -0.66 5.66
CA ALA A 22 16.17 -1.55 5.06
C ALA A 22 15.94 -1.74 3.56
N MET A 23 14.68 -1.89 3.13
CA MET A 23 14.32 -1.98 1.71
C MET A 23 14.76 -0.74 0.93
N VAL A 24 14.51 0.47 1.46
CA VAL A 24 14.89 1.72 0.79
C VAL A 24 16.41 1.84 0.67
N VAL A 25 17.15 1.53 1.74
CA VAL A 25 18.62 1.59 1.73
C VAL A 25 19.20 0.57 0.75
N ALA A 26 18.79 -0.70 0.85
CA ALA A 26 19.27 -1.75 -0.04
C ALA A 26 18.91 -1.47 -1.51
N GLY A 27 17.70 -0.96 -1.77
CA GLY A 27 17.28 -0.58 -3.11
C GLY A 27 18.15 0.54 -3.71
N ARG A 28 18.57 1.52 -2.90
CA ARG A 28 19.41 2.62 -3.35
C ARG A 28 20.84 2.19 -3.68
N GLU A 29 21.43 1.31 -2.87
CA GLU A 29 22.78 0.77 -3.11
C GLU A 29 22.83 -0.07 -4.39
N ILE A 30 21.84 -0.96 -4.60
CA ILE A 30 21.81 -1.88 -5.74
C ILE A 30 21.51 -1.15 -7.07
N GLN A 31 20.77 -0.04 -7.04
CA GLN A 31 20.46 0.75 -8.25
C GLN A 31 21.69 1.38 -8.91
N LEU A 32 22.85 1.39 -8.25
CA LEU A 32 24.12 1.83 -8.84
C LEU A 32 24.70 0.78 -9.82
N GLU A 33 24.33 -0.49 -9.66
CA GLU A 33 24.89 -1.61 -10.40
C GLU A 33 23.86 -2.32 -11.30
N MET A 34 22.56 -2.19 -11.00
CA MET A 34 21.48 -2.91 -11.68
C MET A 34 20.39 -1.97 -12.20
N ASN A 35 19.81 -2.32 -13.34
CA ASN A 35 18.69 -1.53 -13.87
C ASN A 35 17.40 -1.76 -13.05
N THR A 36 16.43 -0.86 -13.18
CA THR A 36 15.15 -0.93 -12.43
C THR A 36 14.36 -2.20 -12.72
N PHE A 37 14.32 -2.68 -13.97
CA PHE A 37 13.63 -3.91 -14.35
C PHE A 37 14.26 -5.15 -13.71
N GLU A 38 15.59 -5.25 -13.70
CA GLU A 38 16.32 -6.35 -13.06
C GLU A 38 16.02 -6.36 -11.56
N LEU A 39 16.11 -5.22 -10.89
CA LEU A 39 15.78 -5.10 -9.47
C LEU A 39 14.34 -5.55 -9.17
N MET A 40 13.37 -5.14 -10.00
CA MET A 40 11.97 -5.55 -9.84
C MET A 40 11.77 -7.05 -10.09
N LEU A 41 12.48 -7.63 -11.05
CA LEU A 41 12.47 -9.06 -11.33
C LEU A 41 13.00 -9.85 -10.12
N TYR A 42 14.19 -9.52 -9.62
CA TYR A 42 14.78 -10.23 -8.47
C TYR A 42 13.92 -10.08 -7.21
N ARG A 43 13.40 -8.88 -6.95
CA ARG A 43 12.47 -8.65 -5.84
C ARG A 43 11.25 -9.56 -5.93
N SER A 44 10.66 -9.69 -7.12
CA SER A 44 9.46 -10.50 -7.33
C SER A 44 9.74 -11.99 -7.21
N VAL A 45 10.84 -12.47 -7.80
CA VAL A 45 11.27 -13.87 -7.73
C VAL A 45 11.60 -14.26 -6.28
N ILE A 46 12.41 -13.47 -5.57
CA ILE A 46 12.76 -13.74 -4.16
C ILE A 46 11.52 -13.69 -3.28
N GLY A 47 10.64 -12.70 -3.49
CA GLY A 47 9.38 -12.59 -2.76
C GLY A 47 8.49 -13.81 -2.98
N TRP A 48 8.33 -14.25 -4.23
CA TRP A 48 7.56 -15.44 -4.57
C TRP A 48 8.16 -16.71 -3.96
N LEU A 49 9.48 -16.92 -4.10
CA LEU A 49 10.17 -18.07 -3.50
C LEU A 49 10.05 -18.09 -1.97
N THR A 50 10.14 -16.94 -1.33
CA THR A 50 9.99 -16.82 0.13
C THR A 50 8.58 -17.22 0.57
N VAL A 51 7.54 -16.69 -0.11
CA VAL A 51 6.14 -17.05 0.19
C VAL A 51 5.88 -18.52 -0.11
N ALA A 52 6.39 -19.05 -1.22
CA ALA A 52 6.27 -20.47 -1.58
C ALA A 52 6.96 -21.38 -0.55
N ALA A 53 8.14 -21.02 -0.08
CA ALA A 53 8.86 -21.77 0.96
C ALA A 53 8.08 -21.77 2.30
N ILE A 54 7.51 -20.63 2.70
CA ILE A 54 6.66 -20.54 3.90
C ILE A 54 5.41 -21.40 3.74
N LEU A 55 4.75 -21.35 2.58
CA LEU A 55 3.58 -22.18 2.28
C LEU A 55 3.92 -23.67 2.33
N ALA A 56 5.05 -24.08 1.73
CA ALA A 56 5.51 -25.46 1.73
C ALA A 56 5.81 -26.01 3.13
N ARG A 57 6.23 -25.14 4.07
CA ARG A 57 6.45 -25.51 5.48
C ARG A 57 5.20 -25.40 6.35
N SER A 58 4.09 -24.88 5.82
CA SER A 58 2.83 -24.74 6.55
C SER A 58 2.02 -26.04 6.53
N ARG A 59 1.31 -26.34 7.62
CA ARG A 59 0.51 -27.58 7.73
C ARG A 59 -0.59 -27.73 6.66
N THR A 60 -1.11 -26.61 6.17
CA THR A 60 -2.17 -26.56 5.15
C THR A 60 -1.63 -26.36 3.72
N GLY A 61 -0.32 -26.13 3.55
CA GLY A 61 0.33 -26.08 2.24
C GLY A 61 -0.26 -25.06 1.26
N PHE A 62 -0.20 -25.40 -0.03
CA PHE A 62 -0.77 -24.61 -1.13
C PHE A 62 -2.31 -24.61 -1.16
N ALA A 63 -3.00 -25.34 -0.28
CA ALA A 63 -4.44 -25.23 -0.18
C ALA A 63 -4.87 -23.83 0.35
N GLN A 64 -4.00 -23.15 1.10
CA GLN A 64 -4.25 -21.80 1.61
C GLN A 64 -4.35 -20.73 0.52
N VAL A 65 -3.79 -21.00 -0.66
CA VAL A 65 -3.68 -19.98 -1.72
C VAL A 65 -4.86 -19.99 -2.69
N ARG A 66 -5.69 -21.04 -2.60
CA ARG A 66 -6.87 -21.19 -3.44
C ARG A 66 -7.97 -20.26 -2.93
N THR A 67 -8.18 -19.17 -3.66
CA THR A 67 -9.20 -18.16 -3.37
C THR A 67 -10.38 -18.29 -4.35
N ALA A 68 -11.60 -18.20 -3.83
CA ALA A 68 -12.80 -18.02 -4.66
C ALA A 68 -12.95 -16.56 -5.16
N HIS A 69 -12.11 -15.65 -4.66
CA HIS A 69 -12.19 -14.21 -4.86
C HIS A 69 -11.02 -13.66 -5.70
N ALA A 70 -10.50 -14.43 -6.65
CA ALA A 70 -9.38 -14.02 -7.51
C ALA A 70 -9.64 -12.65 -8.19
N GLY A 71 -10.89 -12.36 -8.56
CA GLY A 71 -11.28 -11.06 -9.11
C GLY A 71 -11.02 -9.87 -8.17
N LEU A 72 -11.10 -10.06 -6.84
CA LEU A 72 -10.74 -9.01 -5.87
C LEU A 72 -9.23 -8.79 -5.84
N HIS A 73 -8.42 -9.85 -5.91
CA HIS A 73 -6.96 -9.74 -6.01
C HIS A 73 -6.52 -9.00 -7.27
N VAL A 74 -7.15 -9.30 -8.41
CA VAL A 74 -6.90 -8.61 -9.68
C VAL A 74 -7.27 -7.12 -9.59
N LYS A 75 -8.47 -6.79 -9.08
CA LYS A 75 -8.88 -5.39 -8.88
C LYS A 75 -7.89 -4.65 -7.98
N ARG A 76 -7.56 -5.25 -6.82
CA ARG A 76 -6.59 -4.70 -5.87
C ARG A 76 -5.25 -4.40 -6.54
N ASN A 77 -4.74 -5.34 -7.34
CA ASN A 77 -3.47 -5.17 -8.05
C ASN A 77 -3.54 -4.11 -9.15
N LEU A 78 -4.67 -4.03 -9.88
CA LEU A 78 -4.89 -3.00 -10.90
C LEU A 78 -4.84 -1.58 -10.30
N PHE A 79 -5.54 -1.35 -9.19
CA PHE A 79 -5.50 -0.05 -8.50
C PHE A 79 -4.12 0.27 -7.94
N HIS A 80 -3.40 -0.73 -7.43
CA HIS A 80 -2.03 -0.56 -6.99
C HIS A 80 -1.10 -0.18 -8.14
N PHE A 81 -1.15 -0.93 -9.25
CA PHE A 81 -0.33 -0.68 -10.45
C PHE A 81 -0.63 0.68 -11.07
N ALA A 82 -1.90 1.03 -11.27
CA ALA A 82 -2.29 2.34 -11.78
C ALA A 82 -1.83 3.46 -10.84
N GLY A 83 -2.04 3.30 -9.52
CA GLY A 83 -1.60 4.26 -8.52
C GLY A 83 -0.08 4.46 -8.52
N GLN A 84 0.68 3.38 -8.64
CA GLN A 84 2.14 3.41 -8.68
C GLN A 84 2.68 4.10 -9.95
N ASN A 85 2.08 3.86 -11.12
CA ASN A 85 2.46 4.54 -12.35
C ASN A 85 2.18 6.06 -12.28
N LEU A 86 1.00 6.43 -11.80
CA LEU A 86 0.64 7.84 -11.56
C LEU A 86 1.57 8.49 -10.53
N TRP A 87 1.97 7.75 -9.50
CA TRP A 87 2.91 8.19 -8.50
C TRP A 87 4.30 8.46 -9.08
N PHE A 88 4.84 7.55 -9.90
CA PHE A 88 6.12 7.78 -10.58
C PHE A 88 6.08 8.97 -11.53
N TYR A 89 4.97 9.14 -12.27
CA TYR A 89 4.76 10.32 -13.09
C TYR A 89 4.74 11.60 -12.25
N ALA A 90 4.03 11.61 -11.12
CA ALA A 90 4.02 12.75 -10.21
C ALA A 90 5.40 13.03 -9.61
N LEU A 91 6.13 11.98 -9.19
CA LEU A 91 7.51 12.09 -8.70
C LEU A 91 8.44 12.77 -9.71
N ALA A 92 8.25 12.51 -11.00
CA ALA A 92 9.04 13.14 -12.06
C ALA A 92 8.60 14.57 -12.42
N THR A 93 7.40 15.01 -12.01
CA THR A 93 6.78 16.25 -12.50
C THR A 93 6.53 17.31 -11.42
N ILE A 94 6.49 16.94 -10.13
CA ILE A 94 6.30 17.87 -9.02
C ILE A 94 7.37 17.70 -7.93
N PRO A 95 7.64 18.74 -7.12
CA PRO A 95 8.58 18.63 -6.01
C PRO A 95 8.19 17.50 -5.03
N LEU A 96 9.19 16.77 -4.51
CA LEU A 96 8.98 15.66 -3.57
C LEU A 96 8.12 16.07 -2.36
N ALA A 97 8.31 17.28 -1.84
CA ALA A 97 7.50 17.80 -0.74
C ALA A 97 6.00 17.90 -1.09
N GLN A 98 5.67 18.31 -2.32
CA GLN A 98 4.28 18.35 -2.79
C GLN A 98 3.73 16.92 -2.96
N LEU A 99 4.52 16.02 -3.54
CA LEU A 99 4.13 14.62 -3.71
C LEU A 99 3.78 13.98 -2.37
N THR A 100 4.69 14.03 -1.40
CA THR A 100 4.50 13.45 -0.07
C THR A 100 3.29 14.06 0.64
N ALA A 101 3.08 15.37 0.50
CA ALA A 101 1.90 15.99 1.09
C ALA A 101 0.59 15.49 0.44
N LEU A 102 0.55 15.34 -0.88
CA LEU A 102 -0.62 14.78 -1.57
C LEU A 102 -0.81 13.29 -1.23
N GLU A 103 0.25 12.50 -1.03
CA GLU A 103 0.15 11.12 -0.56
C GLU A 103 -0.48 11.01 0.83
N PHE A 104 -0.18 11.95 1.73
CA PHE A 104 -0.79 11.99 3.06
C PHE A 104 -2.30 12.26 3.03
N THR A 105 -2.91 12.52 1.87
CA THR A 105 -4.37 12.52 1.70
C THR A 105 -4.97 11.11 1.61
N ASN A 106 -4.16 10.06 1.42
CA ASN A 106 -4.61 8.66 1.34
C ASN A 106 -5.58 8.24 2.48
N PRO A 107 -5.33 8.55 3.78
CA PRO A 107 -6.28 8.24 4.85
C PRO A 107 -7.66 8.86 4.68
N ILE A 108 -7.75 10.03 4.03
CA ILE A 108 -9.02 10.72 3.75
C ILE A 108 -9.79 9.94 2.69
N TRP A 109 -9.13 9.57 1.60
CA TRP A 109 -9.73 8.71 0.56
C TRP A 109 -10.20 7.39 1.14
N VAL A 110 -9.40 6.75 2.02
CA VAL A 110 -9.83 5.55 2.74
C VAL A 110 -11.07 5.82 3.60
N ALA A 111 -11.10 6.92 4.37
CA ALA A 111 -12.22 7.27 5.22
C ALA A 111 -13.51 7.57 4.42
N LEU A 112 -13.39 8.15 3.23
CA LEU A 112 -14.52 8.45 2.35
C LEU A 112 -15.03 7.21 1.61
N LEU A 113 -14.14 6.37 1.11
CA LEU A 113 -14.49 5.23 0.24
C LEU A 113 -14.81 3.95 1.03
N ALA A 114 -14.21 3.75 2.20
CA ALA A 114 -14.42 2.53 2.99
C ALA A 114 -15.87 2.33 3.45
N PRO A 115 -16.65 3.35 3.88
CA PRO A 115 -18.06 3.18 4.22
C PRO A 115 -18.90 2.69 3.03
N VAL A 116 -18.63 3.21 1.84
CA VAL A 116 -19.36 2.86 0.62
C VAL A 116 -19.00 1.44 0.15
N LEU A 117 -17.71 1.10 0.12
CA LEU A 117 -17.23 -0.17 -0.42
C LEU A 117 -17.29 -1.34 0.57
N LEU A 118 -17.12 -1.07 1.87
CA LEU A 118 -17.08 -2.10 2.91
C LEU A 118 -18.33 -2.13 3.79
N SER A 119 -19.29 -1.23 3.56
CA SER A 119 -20.47 -1.02 4.42
C SER A 119 -20.12 -0.79 5.89
N GLU A 120 -18.96 -0.18 6.16
CA GLU A 120 -18.50 0.11 7.52
C GLU A 120 -19.07 1.44 8.04
N LYS A 121 -19.52 1.45 9.30
CA LYS A 121 -19.95 2.70 9.95
C LYS A 121 -18.73 3.60 10.19
N LEU A 122 -18.83 4.85 9.75
CA LEU A 122 -17.81 5.85 10.01
C LEU A 122 -17.91 6.34 11.46
N THR A 123 -16.93 5.97 12.28
CA THR A 123 -16.91 6.35 13.71
C THR A 123 -16.28 7.72 13.89
N ARG A 124 -16.73 8.49 14.90
CA ARG A 124 -16.17 9.82 15.22
C ARG A 124 -14.63 9.83 15.36
N PRO A 125 -13.98 8.82 15.98
CA PRO A 125 -12.52 8.77 16.05
C PRO A 125 -11.83 8.63 14.69
N ARG A 126 -12.42 7.90 13.72
CA ARG A 126 -11.85 7.76 12.37
C ARG A 126 -11.94 9.07 11.59
N ILE A 127 -13.04 9.81 11.76
CA ILE A 127 -13.21 11.15 11.17
C ILE A 127 -12.17 12.10 11.75
N ALA A 128 -12.00 12.11 13.07
CA ALA A 128 -11.00 12.95 13.73
C ALA A 128 -9.57 12.62 13.28
N ALA A 129 -9.22 11.33 13.16
CA ALA A 129 -7.91 10.92 12.65
C ALA A 129 -7.67 11.35 11.20
N ALA A 130 -8.68 11.23 10.33
CA ALA A 130 -8.59 11.71 8.94
C ALA A 130 -8.44 13.23 8.86
N ALA A 131 -9.18 13.98 9.69
CA ALA A 131 -9.08 15.44 9.77
C ALA A 131 -7.70 15.90 10.26
N LEU A 132 -7.15 15.25 11.29
CA LEU A 132 -5.79 15.53 11.78
C LEU A 132 -4.73 15.21 10.72
N GLY A 133 -4.87 14.10 9.99
CA GLY A 133 -3.99 13.77 8.87
C GLY A 133 -4.04 14.83 7.77
N PHE A 134 -5.23 15.31 7.42
CA PHE A 134 -5.40 16.40 6.46
C PHE A 134 -4.78 17.72 6.92
N LEU A 135 -4.90 18.07 8.21
CA LEU A 135 -4.25 19.26 8.74
C LEU A 135 -2.72 19.15 8.62
N GLY A 136 -2.15 17.98 8.90
CA GLY A 136 -0.74 17.70 8.65
C GLY A 136 -0.34 17.89 7.19
N VAL A 137 -1.17 17.41 6.25
CA VAL A 137 -1.00 17.64 4.81
C VAL A 137 -0.92 19.13 4.50
N LEU A 138 -1.86 19.95 4.99
CA LEU A 138 -1.91 21.39 4.69
C LEU A 138 -0.67 22.13 5.21
N ILE A 139 -0.16 21.74 6.38
CA ILE A 139 1.04 22.31 6.97
C ILE A 139 2.27 22.00 6.11
N VAL A 140 2.42 20.75 5.65
CA VAL A 140 3.56 20.29 4.84
C VAL A 140 3.47 20.79 3.39
N ALA A 141 2.29 20.69 2.79
CA ALA A 141 2.03 21.08 1.41
C ALA A 141 2.25 22.58 1.17
N ARG A 142 2.05 23.42 2.21
CA ARG A 142 1.99 24.89 2.09
C ARG A 142 1.26 25.32 0.81
N PRO A 143 -0.02 24.94 0.64
CA PRO A 143 -0.75 25.20 -0.58
C PRO A 143 -0.84 26.72 -0.80
N GLY A 144 -0.28 27.21 -1.91
CA GLY A 144 -0.32 28.65 -2.20
C GLY A 144 0.50 29.16 -3.40
N SER A 145 1.39 28.37 -4.01
CA SER A 145 2.33 28.89 -5.02
C SER A 145 2.11 28.44 -6.47
N ALA A 146 1.20 27.51 -6.77
CA ALA A 146 0.98 27.07 -8.15
C ALA A 146 -0.43 26.51 -8.41
N PRO A 147 -1.01 26.71 -9.62
CA PRO A 147 -2.25 26.06 -10.04
C PRO A 147 -2.11 24.53 -10.10
N LEU A 148 -3.24 23.81 -9.98
CA LEU A 148 -3.30 22.36 -10.13
C LEU A 148 -2.87 21.96 -11.55
N GLY A 149 -1.64 21.49 -11.68
CA GLY A 149 -1.10 20.94 -12.90
C GLY A 149 -1.35 19.43 -13.02
N PRO A 150 -1.00 18.84 -14.17
CA PRO A 150 -1.13 17.40 -14.41
C PRO A 150 -0.41 16.54 -13.37
N GLY A 151 0.74 16.98 -12.85
CA GLY A 151 1.49 16.25 -11.83
C GLY A 151 0.80 16.21 -10.47
N GLN A 152 0.20 17.32 -10.02
CA GLN A 152 -0.61 17.34 -8.80
C GLN A 152 -1.88 16.49 -8.94
N ALA A 153 -2.53 16.53 -10.11
CA ALA A 153 -3.68 15.68 -10.40
C ALA A 153 -3.31 14.18 -10.39
N ALA A 154 -2.17 13.82 -10.99
CA ALA A 154 -1.66 12.46 -10.97
C ALA A 154 -1.35 11.98 -9.54
N ALA A 155 -0.73 12.82 -8.69
CA ALA A 155 -0.48 12.48 -7.29
C ALA A 155 -1.79 12.23 -6.50
N LEU A 156 -2.83 13.03 -6.73
CA LEU A 156 -4.14 12.82 -6.09
C LEU A 156 -4.81 11.52 -6.55
N LEU A 157 -4.76 11.22 -7.85
CA LEU A 157 -5.26 9.97 -8.39
C LEU A 157 -4.45 8.77 -7.88
N ALA A 158 -3.13 8.91 -7.73
CA ALA A 158 -2.26 7.91 -7.12
C ALA A 158 -2.65 7.62 -5.67
N ALA A 159 -2.83 8.67 -4.85
CA ALA A 159 -3.29 8.53 -3.47
C ALA A 159 -4.65 7.82 -3.39
N THR A 160 -5.56 8.10 -4.32
CA THR A 160 -6.87 7.43 -4.42
C THR A 160 -6.72 5.95 -4.82
N GLY A 161 -5.83 5.65 -5.78
CA GLY A 161 -5.51 4.27 -6.18
C GLY A 161 -4.92 3.46 -5.03
N PHE A 162 -4.02 4.05 -4.23
CA PHE A 162 -3.49 3.43 -3.04
C PHE A 162 -4.54 3.23 -1.94
N ALA A 163 -5.48 4.17 -1.78
CA ALA A 163 -6.62 4.01 -0.88
C ALA A 163 -7.49 2.81 -1.28
N MET A 164 -7.82 2.69 -2.57
CA MET A 164 -8.57 1.55 -3.11
C MET A 164 -7.83 0.24 -2.91
N ASN A 165 -6.52 0.19 -3.16
CA ASN A 165 -5.69 -0.97 -2.87
C ASN A 165 -5.76 -1.38 -1.39
N THR A 166 -5.69 -0.42 -0.46
CA THR A 166 -5.83 -0.66 0.98
C THR A 166 -7.21 -1.22 1.33
N ILE A 167 -8.28 -0.64 0.75
CA ILE A 167 -9.66 -1.10 0.97
C ILE A 167 -9.87 -2.52 0.45
N TYR A 168 -9.43 -2.83 -0.78
CA TYR A 168 -9.55 -4.18 -1.31
C TYR A 168 -8.70 -5.19 -0.54
N THR A 169 -7.49 -4.81 -0.12
CA THR A 169 -6.66 -5.67 0.75
C THR A 169 -7.44 -6.00 2.02
N LYS A 170 -8.04 -5.00 2.66
CA LYS A 170 -8.89 -5.21 3.85
C LYS A 170 -10.13 -6.08 3.56
N GLN A 171 -10.72 -5.96 2.37
CA GLN A 171 -11.86 -6.79 1.96
C GLN A 171 -11.45 -8.26 1.76
N ILE A 172 -10.35 -8.50 1.06
CA ILE A 172 -9.80 -9.84 0.80
C ILE A 172 -9.43 -10.53 2.11
N MET A 173 -8.81 -9.80 3.05
CA MET A 173 -8.42 -10.28 4.37
C MET A 173 -9.60 -10.76 5.25
N ARG A 174 -10.87 -10.51 4.84
CA ARG A 174 -12.06 -11.10 5.49
C ARG A 174 -12.29 -12.57 5.10
N PHE A 175 -11.74 -13.00 3.97
CA PHE A 175 -12.00 -14.32 3.38
C PHE A 175 -10.71 -15.14 3.21
N ASP A 176 -9.60 -14.49 2.87
CA ASP A 176 -8.35 -15.13 2.54
C ASP A 176 -7.29 -14.89 3.62
N SER A 177 -6.36 -15.83 3.78
CA SER A 177 -5.25 -15.69 4.72
C SER A 177 -4.22 -14.66 4.24
N VAL A 178 -3.43 -14.11 5.17
CA VAL A 178 -2.31 -13.20 4.83
C VAL A 178 -1.39 -13.82 3.78
N LEU A 179 -1.09 -15.12 3.89
CA LEU A 179 -0.23 -15.83 2.95
C LEU A 179 -0.84 -15.92 1.55
N CYS A 180 -2.16 -16.09 1.45
CA CYS A 180 -2.87 -16.04 0.17
C CYS A 180 -2.72 -14.65 -0.48
N VAL A 181 -2.94 -13.59 0.29
CA VAL A 181 -2.76 -12.21 -0.19
C VAL A 181 -1.33 -11.96 -0.66
N LEU A 182 -0.34 -12.38 0.14
CA LEU A 182 1.07 -12.21 -0.21
C LEU A 182 1.44 -12.99 -1.47
N PHE A 183 0.92 -14.20 -1.65
CA PHE A 183 1.18 -14.99 -2.85
C PHE A 183 0.59 -14.36 -4.10
N TRP A 184 -0.68 -13.96 -4.07
CA TRP A 184 -1.32 -13.32 -5.21
C TRP A 184 -0.70 -11.95 -5.51
N MET A 185 -0.24 -11.26 -4.47
CA MET A 185 0.55 -10.04 -4.61
C MET A 185 1.88 -10.32 -5.33
N THR A 186 2.72 -11.23 -4.83
CA THR A 186 4.03 -11.48 -5.45
C THR A 186 3.92 -12.09 -6.84
N LEU A 187 2.84 -12.83 -7.12
CA LEU A 187 2.57 -13.39 -8.44
C LEU A 187 2.10 -12.34 -9.46
N ALA A 188 1.25 -11.40 -9.05
CA ALA A 188 0.66 -10.41 -9.96
C ALA A 188 1.46 -9.09 -10.03
N GLN A 189 2.41 -8.88 -9.13
CA GLN A 189 3.17 -7.63 -8.95
C GLN A 189 4.62 -7.74 -9.44
N SER A 190 4.86 -8.66 -10.37
CA SER A 190 6.08 -8.82 -11.17
C SER A 190 6.00 -8.06 -12.49
#